data_AF-A0ABD2W1U2-F1
#
_entry.id   AF-A0ABD2W1U2-F1
#
_cell.length_a   1.000
_cell.length_b   1.000
_cell.length_c   1.000
_cell.angle_alpha   90.00
_cell.angle_beta   90.00
_cell.angle_gamma   90.00
#
_symmetry.space_group_name_H-M   'P 1'
#
loop_
_entity.id
_entity.type
_entity.pdbx_description
1 polymer ?
#
loop_
_entity_poly.entity_id
_entity_poly.type
_entity_poly.pdbx_seq_one_letter_code
_entity_poly.pdbx_strand_id
1 'polypeptide(L)'
;MLAKLMVQMWLANSEDVQKIMLKLAKKAYFFINFQATSVVIPTFLNLVLPGNQTYKKTLPLHTEFFVNEDEYFYNILTGHLVCLFLYGAMTGAMNNLQCAVIGYSICVIRGLQYYLKDINIKYSRMILIDEEHANLWVYDQLKKVISLHQTLIE
;
A
#
# COMPACT_ATOMS: atom_id res chain seq x y z
N MET A 1 12.85 12.04 -13.23
CA MET A 1 13.98 11.65 -12.35
C MET A 1 13.50 10.76 -11.19
N LEU A 2 12.54 11.20 -10.37
CA LEU A 2 11.92 10.41 -9.29
C LEU A 2 11.34 9.04 -9.72
N ALA A 3 10.63 8.97 -10.85
CA ALA A 3 10.08 7.70 -11.35
C ALA A 3 11.17 6.68 -11.73
N LYS A 4 12.32 7.14 -12.25
CA LYS A 4 13.45 6.28 -12.63
C LYS A 4 14.16 5.71 -11.39
N LEU A 5 14.29 6.55 -10.36
CA LEU A 5 14.81 6.16 -9.04
C LEU A 5 13.86 5.18 -8.33
N MET A 6 12.56 5.42 -8.36
CA MET A 6 11.56 4.49 -7.80
C MET A 6 11.56 3.14 -8.52
N VAL A 7 11.72 3.10 -9.85
CA VAL A 7 11.80 1.85 -10.63
C VAL A 7 13.11 1.10 -10.32
N GLN A 8 14.23 1.81 -10.18
CA GLN A 8 15.49 1.19 -9.77
C GLN A 8 15.45 0.68 -8.33
N MET A 9 14.80 1.40 -7.41
CA MET A 9 14.57 0.94 -6.03
C MET A 9 13.58 -0.24 -5.97
N TRP A 10 12.58 -0.27 -6.86
CA TRP A 10 11.66 -1.40 -7.02
C TRP A 10 12.38 -2.65 -7.52
N LEU A 11 13.25 -2.51 -8.52
CA LEU A 11 14.06 -3.60 -9.08
C LEU A 11 15.19 -4.05 -8.14
N ALA A 12 15.71 -3.14 -7.30
CA ALA A 12 16.73 -3.43 -6.29
C ALA A 12 16.17 -4.03 -4.99
N ASN A 13 14.84 -4.07 -4.83
CA ASN A 13 14.20 -4.63 -3.66
C ASN A 13 14.28 -6.18 -3.72
N SER A 14 14.59 -6.85 -2.60
CA SER A 14 14.60 -8.33 -2.61
C SER A 14 13.20 -8.84 -2.96
N GLU A 15 13.13 -9.98 -3.66
CA GLU A 15 11.87 -10.62 -4.06
C GLU A 15 10.86 -10.72 -2.91
N ASP A 16 11.33 -10.82 -1.67
CA ASP A 16 10.48 -10.94 -0.48
C ASP A 16 9.65 -9.68 -0.22
N VAL A 17 10.20 -8.49 -0.44
CA VAL A 17 9.45 -7.24 -0.27
C VAL A 17 8.46 -7.05 -1.40
N GLN A 18 8.84 -7.40 -2.63
CA GLN A 18 7.88 -7.43 -3.73
C GLN A 18 6.73 -8.42 -3.45
N LYS A 19 7.02 -9.59 -2.88
CA LYS A 19 6.02 -10.59 -2.48
C LYS A 19 5.09 -10.06 -1.36
N ILE A 20 5.63 -9.37 -0.36
CA ILE A 20 4.84 -8.77 0.73
C ILE A 20 3.94 -7.65 0.18
N MET A 21 4.51 -6.72 -0.59
CA MET A 21 3.77 -5.63 -1.25
C MET A 21 2.66 -6.18 -2.15
N LEU A 22 2.95 -7.21 -2.94
CA LEU A 22 1.97 -7.86 -3.81
C LEU A 22 0.86 -8.55 -3.01
N LYS A 23 1.18 -9.20 -1.88
CA LYS A 23 0.16 -9.81 -0.99
C LYS A 23 -0.79 -8.75 -0.42
N LEU A 24 -0.26 -7.60 0.01
CA LEU A 24 -1.06 -6.50 0.54
C LEU A 24 -1.93 -5.84 -0.54
N ALA A 25 -1.36 -5.57 -1.71
CA ALA A 25 -2.09 -5.02 -2.87
C ALA A 25 -3.21 -5.96 -3.31
N LYS A 26 -2.97 -7.28 -3.34
CA LYS A 26 -4.01 -8.29 -3.65
C LYS A 26 -5.15 -8.29 -2.65
N LYS A 27 -4.87 -8.15 -1.34
CA LYS A 27 -5.91 -8.05 -0.31
C LYS A 27 -6.77 -6.80 -0.49
N ALA A 28 -6.14 -5.65 -0.77
CA ALA A 28 -6.86 -4.40 -1.01
C ALA A 28 -7.74 -4.47 -2.27
N TYR A 29 -7.18 -5.00 -3.36
CA TYR A 29 -7.92 -5.23 -4.60
C TYR A 29 -9.14 -6.13 -4.37
N PHE A 30 -8.98 -7.23 -3.62
CA PHE A 30 -10.10 -8.11 -3.28
C PHE A 30 -11.20 -7.38 -2.50
N PHE A 31 -10.84 -6.55 -1.52
CA PHE A 31 -11.81 -5.82 -0.71
C PHE A 31 -12.62 -4.79 -1.51
N ILE A 32 -11.95 -4.04 -2.41
CA ILE A 32 -12.61 -3.07 -3.29
C ILE A 32 -13.60 -3.77 -4.24
N ASN A 33 -13.18 -4.86 -4.87
CA ASN A 33 -14.04 -5.62 -5.78
C ASN A 33 -15.22 -6.25 -5.06
N PHE A 34 -15.03 -6.75 -3.83
CA PHE A 34 -16.11 -7.30 -3.03
C PHE A 34 -17.20 -6.26 -2.73
N GLN A 35 -16.81 -5.03 -2.38
CA GLN A 35 -17.77 -3.94 -2.16
C GLN A 35 -18.55 -3.59 -3.44
N ALA A 36 -17.87 -3.40 -4.57
CA ALA A 36 -18.51 -3.10 -5.84
C ALA A 36 -19.49 -4.21 -6.28
N THR A 37 -19.09 -5.46 -6.07
CA THR A 37 -19.86 -6.65 -6.44
C THR A 37 -21.16 -6.78 -5.62
N SER A 38 -21.13 -6.47 -4.32
CA SER A 38 -22.31 -6.51 -3.46
C SER A 38 -23.45 -5.59 -3.92
N VAL A 39 -23.10 -4.51 -4.63
CA VAL A 39 -24.03 -3.50 -5.10
C VAL A 39 -24.51 -3.79 -6.53
N VAL A 40 -23.63 -4.30 -7.40
CA VAL A 40 -23.95 -4.57 -8.82
C VAL A 40 -24.72 -5.87 -9.00
N ILE A 41 -24.45 -6.90 -8.19
CA ILE A 41 -25.12 -8.21 -8.31
C ILE A 41 -26.64 -8.11 -8.23
N PRO A 42 -27.25 -7.44 -7.21
CA PRO A 42 -28.70 -7.38 -7.09
C PRO A 42 -29.35 -6.65 -8.28
N THR A 43 -28.72 -5.56 -8.76
CA THR A 43 -29.22 -4.80 -9.91
C THR A 43 -29.15 -5.61 -11.20
N PHE A 44 -28.05 -6.33 -11.43
CA PHE A 44 -27.89 -7.19 -12.60
C PHE A 44 -28.82 -8.41 -12.56
N LEU A 45 -28.99 -9.05 -11.40
CA LEU A 45 -29.92 -10.17 -11.24
C LEU A 45 -31.36 -9.78 -11.58
N ASN A 46 -31.80 -8.59 -11.14
CA ASN A 46 -33.13 -8.07 -11.47
C ASN A 46 -33.33 -7.80 -12.97
N LEU A 47 -32.25 -7.49 -13.71
CA LEU A 47 -32.31 -7.29 -15.16
C LEU A 47 -32.42 -8.61 -15.93
N VAL A 48 -31.64 -9.63 -15.53
CA VAL A 48 -31.56 -10.92 -16.22
C VAL A 48 -32.72 -11.85 -15.85
N LEU A 49 -33.15 -11.80 -14.59
CA LEU A 49 -34.24 -12.59 -14.04
C LEU A 49 -35.28 -11.63 -13.45
N PRO A 50 -36.08 -10.95 -14.29
CA PRO A 50 -37.22 -10.18 -13.80
C PRO A 50 -38.24 -11.18 -13.25
N GLY A 51 -38.17 -11.46 -11.96
CA GLY A 51 -39.18 -12.24 -11.26
C GLY A 51 -40.54 -11.57 -11.47
N ASN A 52 -41.59 -12.37 -11.68
CA ASN A 52 -42.97 -11.90 -11.85
C ASN A 52 -43.55 -11.20 -10.59
N GLN A 53 -42.70 -10.87 -9.61
CA GLN A 53 -43.01 -10.20 -8.36
C GLN A 53 -42.30 -8.85 -8.32
N THR A 54 -43.03 -7.82 -7.93
CA THR A 54 -42.45 -6.49 -7.70
C THR A 54 -41.55 -6.56 -6.47
N TYR A 55 -40.23 -6.68 -6.68
CA TYR A 55 -39.27 -6.62 -5.58
C TYR A 55 -39.35 -5.23 -4.91
N LYS A 56 -39.51 -5.20 -3.59
CA LYS A 56 -39.45 -3.94 -2.83
C LYS A 56 -38.07 -3.35 -3.06
N LYS A 57 -38.03 -2.13 -3.59
CA LYS A 57 -36.79 -1.40 -3.82
C LYS A 57 -36.11 -1.17 -2.48
N THR A 58 -34.94 -1.77 -2.27
CA THR A 58 -34.16 -1.63 -1.04
C THR A 58 -32.83 -0.96 -1.34
N LEU A 59 -32.44 -0.01 -0.47
CA LEU A 59 -31.15 0.65 -0.56
C LEU A 59 -30.04 -0.33 -0.14
N PRO A 60 -28.83 -0.23 -0.73
CA PRO A 60 -27.69 -1.08 -0.37
C PRO A 60 -27.26 -0.95 1.09
N LEU A 61 -27.46 0.24 1.67
CA LEU A 61 -27.33 0.51 3.10
C LEU A 61 -28.63 1.08 3.63
N HIS A 62 -29.02 0.60 4.82
CA HIS A 62 -30.14 1.18 5.53
C HIS A 62 -29.74 2.54 6.09
N THR A 63 -30.37 3.60 5.58
CA THR A 63 -30.15 4.98 5.99
C THR A 63 -31.51 5.67 5.98
N GLU A 64 -31.85 6.33 7.06
CA GLU A 64 -33.10 7.08 7.18
C GLU A 64 -32.89 8.47 6.60
N PHE A 65 -33.64 8.82 5.56
CA PHE A 65 -33.65 10.17 5.00
C PHE A 65 -34.88 10.94 5.47
N PHE A 66 -34.72 12.23 5.73
CA PHE A 66 -35.84 13.15 5.97
C PHE A 66 -36.63 13.51 4.70
N VAL A 67 -36.50 12.69 3.65
CA VAL A 67 -37.08 12.91 2.31
C VAL A 67 -37.86 11.65 1.94
N ASN A 68 -38.96 11.82 1.20
CA ASN A 68 -39.83 10.72 0.80
C ASN A 68 -39.06 9.70 -0.07
N GLU A 69 -38.76 8.53 0.48
CA GLU A 69 -37.85 7.54 -0.12
C GLU A 69 -38.39 6.96 -1.43
N ASP A 70 -39.71 6.85 -1.56
CA ASP A 70 -40.34 6.27 -2.76
C ASP A 70 -40.29 7.23 -3.96
N GLU A 71 -40.40 8.54 -3.74
CA GLU A 71 -40.37 9.56 -4.79
C GLU A 71 -38.94 9.80 -5.29
N TYR A 72 -37.97 9.81 -4.38
CA TYR A 72 -36.57 10.14 -4.67
C TYR A 72 -35.64 8.93 -4.71
N PHE A 73 -36.18 7.71 -4.76
CA PHE A 73 -35.42 6.47 -4.66
C PHE A 73 -34.18 6.44 -5.56
N TYR A 74 -34.30 6.80 -6.84
CA TYR A 74 -33.18 6.77 -7.78
C TYR A 74 -32.11 7.82 -7.46
N ASN A 75 -32.49 9.01 -7.00
CA ASN A 75 -31.54 10.04 -6.58
C ASN A 75 -30.78 9.60 -5.32
N ILE A 76 -31.48 9.02 -4.35
CA ILE A 76 -30.89 8.48 -3.11
C ILE A 76 -29.95 7.31 -3.43
N LEU A 77 -30.34 6.43 -4.36
CA LEU A 77 -29.52 5.33 -4.83
C LEU A 77 -28.25 5.82 -5.51
N THR A 78 -28.35 6.79 -6.43
CA THR A 78 -27.16 7.38 -7.08
C THR A 78 -26.22 8.03 -6.07
N GLY A 79 -26.76 8.77 -5.09
CA GLY A 79 -25.97 9.33 -3.99
C GLY A 79 -25.23 8.25 -3.20
N HIS A 80 -25.91 7.16 -2.85
CA HIS A 80 -25.28 6.00 -2.19
C HIS A 80 -24.16 5.37 -2.99
N LEU A 81 -24.37 5.17 -4.29
CA LEU A 81 -23.35 4.61 -5.18
C LEU A 81 -22.10 5.49 -5.22
N VAL A 82 -22.29 6.81 -5.32
CA VAL A 82 -21.18 7.78 -5.30
C VAL A 82 -20.47 7.75 -3.95
N CYS A 83 -21.19 7.77 -2.83
CA CYS A 83 -20.60 7.70 -1.50
C CYS A 83 -19.79 6.42 -1.28
N LEU A 84 -20.34 5.26 -1.66
CA LEU A 84 -19.66 3.97 -1.58
C LEU A 84 -18.40 3.93 -2.45
N PHE A 85 -18.48 4.48 -3.66
CA PHE A 85 -17.33 4.56 -4.55
C PHE A 85 -16.22 5.45 -3.97
N LEU A 86 -16.57 6.64 -3.46
CA LEU A 86 -15.61 7.54 -2.82
C LEU A 86 -14.98 6.91 -1.57
N TYR A 87 -15.78 6.26 -0.73
CA TYR A 87 -15.28 5.54 0.44
C TYR A 87 -14.30 4.42 0.06
N GLY A 88 -14.64 3.61 -0.96
CA GLY A 88 -13.75 2.58 -1.49
C GLY A 88 -12.45 3.14 -2.08
N ALA A 89 -12.53 4.26 -2.81
CA ALA A 89 -11.37 4.94 -3.37
C ALA A 89 -10.45 5.51 -2.28
N MET A 90 -11.01 6.15 -1.25
CA MET A 90 -10.25 6.71 -0.12
C MET A 90 -9.55 5.61 0.68
N THR A 91 -10.27 4.55 1.04
CA THR A 91 -9.69 3.41 1.77
C THR A 91 -8.60 2.71 0.96
N GLY A 92 -8.81 2.52 -0.35
CA GLY A 92 -7.79 2.01 -1.26
C GLY A 92 -6.54 2.89 -1.33
N ALA A 93 -6.71 4.21 -1.42
CA ALA A 93 -5.62 5.17 -1.45
C ALA A 93 -4.82 5.16 -0.13
N MET A 94 -5.51 5.15 1.02
CA MET A 94 -4.87 5.08 2.34
C MET A 94 -4.06 3.79 2.50
N ASN A 95 -4.61 2.65 2.10
CA ASN A 95 -3.90 1.36 2.17
C ASN A 95 -2.66 1.33 1.26
N ASN A 96 -2.76 1.88 0.05
CA ASN A 96 -1.61 1.99 -0.86
C ASN A 96 -0.50 2.88 -0.27
N LEU A 97 -0.87 4.01 0.34
CA LEU A 97 0.07 4.90 1.00
C LEU A 97 0.79 4.18 2.17
N GLN A 98 0.04 3.46 3.01
CA GLN A 98 0.61 2.67 4.10
C GLN A 98 1.58 1.60 3.58
N CYS A 99 1.21 0.88 2.52
CA CYS A 99 2.11 -0.11 1.90
C CYS A 99 3.39 0.54 1.36
N ALA A 100 3.28 1.72 0.74
CA ALA A 100 4.43 2.45 0.22
C ALA A 100 5.40 2.88 1.33
N VAL A 101 4.88 3.39 2.46
CA VAL A 101 5.70 3.77 3.63
C VAL A 101 6.42 2.54 4.20
N ILE A 102 5.70 1.45 4.45
CA ILE A 102 6.31 0.21 4.96
C ILE A 102 7.36 -0.33 3.98
N GLY A 103 7.05 -0.33 2.69
CA GLY A 103 7.98 -0.75 1.64
C GLY A 103 9.24 0.10 1.59
N TYR A 104 9.11 1.41 1.76
CA TYR A 104 10.23 2.35 1.85
C TYR A 104 11.11 2.06 3.07
N SER A 105 10.52 1.95 4.26
CA SER A 105 11.26 1.64 5.50
C SER A 105 12.06 0.35 5.38
N ILE A 106 11.46 -0.72 4.85
CA ILE A 106 12.16 -2.00 4.67
C ILE A 106 13.31 -1.88 3.66
N CYS A 107 13.09 -1.18 2.53
CA CYS A 107 14.11 -0.97 1.52
C CYS A 107 15.35 -0.28 2.09
N VAL A 108 15.13 0.78 2.87
CA VAL A 108 16.19 1.55 3.50
C VAL A 108 16.99 0.71 4.52
N ILE A 109 16.30 -0.02 5.41
CA ILE A 109 16.97 -0.89 6.40
C ILE A 109 17.85 -1.93 5.69
N ARG A 110 17.36 -2.53 4.60
CA ARG A 110 18.14 -3.49 3.82
C ARG A 110 19.31 -2.87 3.08
N GLY A 111 19.16 -1.65 2.56
CA GLY A 111 20.26 -0.88 1.99
C GLY A 111 21.38 -0.67 3.01
N LEU A 112 21.02 -0.32 4.23
CA LEU A 112 21.96 -0.17 5.34
C LEU A 112 22.68 -1.49 5.68
N GLN A 113 21.93 -2.61 5.72
CA GLN A 113 22.49 -3.94 5.96
C GLN A 113 23.50 -4.35 4.87
N TYR A 114 23.19 -4.09 3.59
CA TYR A 114 24.11 -4.36 2.48
C TYR A 114 25.38 -3.52 2.59
N TYR A 115 25.23 -2.23 2.90
CA TYR A 115 26.36 -1.32 3.07
C TYR A 115 27.27 -1.73 4.23
N LEU A 116 26.70 -2.11 5.37
CA LEU A 116 27.46 -2.67 6.50
C LEU A 116 28.21 -3.95 6.14
N LYS A 117 27.61 -4.82 5.32
CA LYS A 117 28.27 -6.05 4.84
C LYS A 117 29.46 -5.72 3.94
N ASP A 118 29.34 -4.73 3.06
CA ASP A 118 30.45 -4.27 2.22
C ASP A 118 31.58 -3.64 3.06
N ILE A 119 31.24 -2.82 4.07
CA ILE A 119 32.22 -2.28 5.04
C ILE A 119 32.97 -3.43 5.71
N ASN A 120 32.26 -4.44 6.21
CA ASN A 120 32.89 -5.58 6.88
C ASN A 120 33.89 -6.31 5.96
N ILE A 121 33.52 -6.55 4.70
CA ILE A 121 34.40 -7.20 3.71
C ILE A 121 35.63 -6.34 3.39
N LYS A 122 35.48 -5.00 3.30
CA LYS A 122 36.60 -4.07 3.08
C LYS A 122 37.51 -4.00 4.31
N TYR A 123 36.92 -3.93 5.50
CA TYR A 123 37.65 -3.93 6.76
C TYR A 123 38.50 -5.19 6.95
N SER A 124 37.91 -6.39 6.73
CA SER A 124 38.66 -7.65 6.78
C SER A 124 39.87 -7.69 5.84
N ARG A 125 39.86 -6.91 4.75
CA ARG A 125 40.99 -6.78 3.84
C ARG A 125 42.00 -5.74 4.30
N MET A 126 41.55 -4.61 4.84
CA MET A 126 42.42 -3.53 5.32
C MET A 126 43.18 -3.90 6.59
N ILE A 127 42.57 -4.64 7.51
CA ILE A 127 43.21 -5.07 8.77
C ILE A 127 44.45 -5.94 8.54
N LEU A 128 44.52 -6.64 7.40
CA LEU A 128 45.68 -7.45 7.01
C LEU A 128 46.89 -6.61 6.59
N ILE A 129 46.69 -5.31 6.29
CA ILE A 129 47.72 -4.39 5.80
C ILE A 129 48.12 -3.43 6.92
N ASP A 130 47.14 -2.75 7.53
CA ASP A 130 47.34 -1.74 8.55
C ASP A 130 46.12 -1.67 9.48
N GLU A 131 46.27 -2.17 10.70
CA GLU A 131 45.20 -2.24 11.69
C GLU A 131 44.75 -0.86 12.18
N GLU A 132 45.69 0.08 12.38
CA GLU A 132 45.38 1.41 12.91
C GLU A 132 44.56 2.22 11.88
N HIS A 133 45.01 2.20 10.62
CA HIS A 133 44.29 2.86 9.53
C HIS A 133 42.92 2.21 9.26
N ALA A 134 42.83 0.87 9.32
CA ALA A 134 41.58 0.15 9.14
C ALA A 134 40.53 0.51 10.22
N ASN A 135 40.96 0.62 11.48
CA ASN A 135 40.10 0.98 12.60
C ASN A 135 39.57 2.41 12.49
N LEU A 136 40.43 3.37 12.14
CA LEU A 136 40.02 4.77 11.91
C LEU A 136 39.03 4.88 10.73
N TRP A 137 39.28 4.16 9.64
CA TRP A 137 38.40 4.15 8.47
C TRP A 137 37.01 3.57 8.81
N VAL A 138 36.94 2.43 9.48
CA VAL A 138 35.64 1.83 9.89
C VAL A 138 34.89 2.73 10.86
N TYR A 139 35.59 3.38 11.78
CA TYR A 139 34.96 4.33 12.71
C TYR A 139 34.25 5.47 11.96
N ASP A 140 34.90 6.07 10.95
CA ASP A 140 34.28 7.11 10.12
C ASP A 140 33.07 6.58 9.31
N GLN A 141 33.17 5.37 8.75
CA GLN A 141 32.06 4.76 8.04
C GLN A 141 30.86 4.46 8.97
N LEU A 142 31.10 3.90 10.16
CA LEU A 142 30.05 3.62 11.15
C LEU A 142 29.37 4.91 11.62
N LYS A 143 30.13 5.99 11.82
CA LYS A 143 29.56 7.29 12.17
C LYS A 143 28.57 7.79 11.11
N LYS A 144 28.90 7.62 9.83
CA LYS A 144 28.00 7.96 8.70
C LYS A 144 26.76 7.06 8.66
N VAL A 145 26.91 5.76 8.92
CA VAL A 145 25.77 4.82 9.02
C VAL A 145 24.81 5.25 10.12
N ILE A 146 25.34 5.57 11.30
CA ILE A 146 24.55 5.97 12.46
C ILE A 146 23.81 7.27 12.20
N SER A 147 24.48 8.29 11.64
CA SER A 147 23.81 9.56 11.31
C SER A 147 22.70 9.35 10.29
N LEU A 148 22.95 8.52 9.27
CA LEU A 148 21.95 8.24 8.23
C LEU A 148 20.75 7.49 8.81
N HIS A 149 20.98 6.55 9.73
CA HIS A 149 19.92 5.84 10.44
C HIS A 149 19.10 6.75 11.35
N GLN A 150 19.73 7.70 12.06
CA GLN A 150 19.03 8.67 12.91
C GLN A 150 18.09 9.58 12.10
N THR A 151 18.55 10.09 10.96
CA THR A 151 17.72 10.90 10.05
C THR A 151 16.54 10.12 9.45
N LEU A 152 16.56 8.79 9.50
CA LEU A 152 15.46 7.94 9.02
C LEU A 152 14.41 7.64 10.10
N ILE A 153 14.75 7.84 11.37
CA ILE A 153 13.86 7.63 12.51
C ILE A 153 13.11 8.93 12.85
N GLU A 154 13.74 10.09 12.64
CA GLU A 154 13.14 11.43 12.74
C GLU A 154 12.14 11.71 11.61
#